data_AF-A0A820KMQ4-F1
#
_entry.id   AF-A0A820KMQ4-F1
#
_cell.length_a   1.000
_cell.length_b   1.000
_cell.length_c   1.000
_cell.angle_alpha   90.00
_cell.angle_beta   90.00
_cell.angle_gamma   90.00
#
_symmetry.space_group_name_H-M   'P 1'
#
loop_
_entity.id
_entity.type
_entity.pdbx_description
1 polymer ?
#
loop_
_entity_poly.entity_id
_entity_poly.type
_entity_poly.pdbx_seq_one_letter_code
_entity_poly.pdbx_strand_id
1 'polypeptide(L)'
;MVMMRVSREEIHRKIRRMLARCHIGLTMSQQVNELIDNISNLNGNDIDLRPVGSRLLQKQSFTVHWGTDNTGDMLFMEVWDDCLILRSVLGEVYDRCWFEKVINMTFSPKTRVLCLWRKVEGETQLIKFYTKR
;
A
#
# COMPACT_ATOMS: atom_id res chain seq x y z
N MET A 1 6.04 14.40 -16.14
CA MET A 1 7.10 14.68 -17.14
C MET A 1 6.52 15.33 -18.39
N VAL A 2 5.48 14.76 -19.02
CA VAL A 2 4.77 15.36 -20.17
C VAL A 2 4.23 16.76 -19.87
N MET A 3 3.45 16.92 -18.79
CA MET A 3 2.94 18.22 -18.33
C MET A 3 4.06 19.27 -18.10
N MET A 4 5.22 18.81 -17.63
CA MET A 4 6.38 19.66 -17.33
C MET A 4 7.26 19.93 -18.56
N ARG A 5 6.82 19.52 -19.75
CA ARG A 5 7.52 19.72 -21.03
C ARG A 5 8.97 19.20 -21.04
N VAL A 6 9.21 18.10 -20.32
CA VAL A 6 10.50 17.40 -20.37
C VAL A 6 10.71 16.84 -21.79
N SER A 7 11.97 16.79 -22.25
CA SER A 7 12.28 16.27 -23.58
C SER A 7 11.80 14.82 -23.74
N ARG A 8 11.29 14.48 -24.94
CA ARG A 8 10.68 13.18 -25.20
C ARG A 8 11.71 12.06 -25.09
N GLU A 9 12.93 12.33 -25.52
CA GLU A 9 14.09 11.44 -25.45
C GLU A 9 14.47 11.12 -24.00
N GLU A 10 14.45 12.12 -23.10
CA GLU A 10 14.71 11.90 -21.68
C GLU A 10 13.57 11.14 -21.01
N ILE A 11 12.32 11.42 -21.37
CA ILE A 11 11.16 10.66 -20.89
C ILE A 11 11.31 9.18 -21.25
N HIS A 12 11.55 8.87 -22.53
CA HIS A 12 11.79 7.50 -22.99
C HIS A 12 12.90 6.82 -22.21
N ARG A 13 14.07 7.48 -22.10
CA ARG A 13 15.25 6.95 -21.43
C ARG A 13 14.98 6.67 -19.96
N LYS A 14 14.32 7.61 -19.25
CA LYS A 14 14.02 7.49 -17.83
C LYS A 14 13.01 6.38 -17.58
N ILE A 15 11.90 6.34 -18.31
CA ILE A 15 10.84 5.35 -18.08
C ILE A 15 11.34 3.94 -18.41
N ARG A 16 12.06 3.72 -19.52
CA ARG A 16 12.64 2.40 -19.84
C ARG A 16 13.58 1.90 -18.76
N ARG A 17 14.43 2.78 -18.19
CA ARG A 17 15.32 2.41 -17.06
C ARG A 17 14.54 2.08 -15.79
N MET A 18 13.42 2.75 -15.53
CA MET A 18 12.56 2.42 -14.37
C MET A 18 11.86 1.08 -14.59
N LEU A 19 11.25 0.87 -15.75
CA LEU A 19 10.57 -0.39 -16.10
C LEU A 19 11.48 -1.61 -15.94
N ALA A 20 12.75 -1.50 -16.36
CA ALA A 20 13.74 -2.57 -16.22
C ALA A 20 14.04 -2.96 -14.76
N ARG A 21 13.74 -2.09 -13.79
CA ARG A 21 14.01 -2.31 -12.35
C ARG A 21 12.74 -2.53 -11.53
N CYS A 22 11.58 -2.25 -12.09
CA CYS A 22 10.31 -2.33 -11.39
C CYS A 22 9.71 -3.74 -11.52
N HIS A 23 9.32 -4.32 -10.39
CA HIS A 23 8.50 -5.53 -10.37
C HIS A 23 7.02 -5.14 -10.53
N ILE A 24 6.55 -5.01 -11.77
CA ILE A 24 5.15 -4.72 -12.10
C ILE A 24 4.53 -5.86 -12.90
N GLY A 25 3.23 -6.07 -12.75
CA GLY A 25 2.50 -7.08 -13.52
C GLY A 25 2.46 -6.77 -15.02
N LEU A 26 2.28 -7.81 -15.85
CA LEU A 26 2.26 -7.71 -17.31
C LEU A 26 1.30 -6.64 -17.83
N THR A 27 0.07 -6.60 -17.32
CA THR A 27 -0.96 -5.62 -17.70
C THR A 27 -0.53 -4.18 -17.44
N MET A 28 0.14 -3.94 -16.31
CA MET A 28 0.64 -2.60 -15.96
C MET A 28 1.79 -2.19 -16.87
N SER A 29 2.71 -3.13 -17.14
CA SER A 29 3.83 -2.92 -18.05
C SER A 29 3.35 -2.58 -19.46
N GLN A 30 2.36 -3.32 -19.98
CA GLN A 30 1.80 -3.09 -21.30
C GLN A 30 1.22 -1.69 -21.45
N GLN A 31 0.40 -1.24 -20.50
CA GLN A 31 -0.19 0.11 -20.52
C GLN A 31 0.87 1.22 -20.49
N VAL A 32 1.93 1.04 -19.70
CA VAL A 32 3.03 2.02 -19.66
C VAL A 32 3.77 2.04 -21.00
N ASN A 33 4.01 0.88 -21.63
CA ASN A 33 4.66 0.82 -22.94
C ASN A 33 3.81 1.50 -24.03
N GLU A 34 2.49 1.29 -24.05
CA GLU A 34 1.57 1.96 -24.99
C GLU A 34 1.62 3.50 -24.88
N LEU A 35 1.74 4.02 -23.66
CA LEU A 35 1.91 5.47 -23.43
C LEU A 35 3.29 5.98 -23.88
N ILE A 36 4.35 5.19 -23.69
CA ILE A 36 5.70 5.52 -24.15
C ILE A 36 5.76 5.56 -25.67
N ASP A 37 5.16 4.57 -26.35
CA ASP A 37 5.18 4.48 -27.81
C ASP A 37 4.40 5.64 -28.46
N ASN A 38 3.39 6.18 -27.77
CA ASN A 38 2.61 7.32 -28.21
C ASN A 38 3.06 8.68 -27.62
N ILE A 39 4.23 8.76 -26.97
CA ILE A 39 4.63 9.94 -26.19
C ILE A 39 4.73 11.23 -27.01
N SER A 40 4.98 11.12 -28.32
CA SER A 40 5.04 12.25 -29.25
C SER A 40 3.69 12.95 -29.42
N ASN A 41 2.60 12.20 -29.24
CA ASN A 41 1.23 12.68 -29.39
C ASN A 41 0.61 13.16 -28.07
N LEU A 42 1.28 12.91 -26.93
CA LEU A 42 0.79 13.26 -25.60
C LEU A 42 1.28 14.64 -25.18
N ASN A 43 0.38 15.54 -24.81
CA ASN A 43 0.69 16.90 -24.37
C ASN A 43 0.03 17.22 -23.04
N GLY A 44 0.57 18.20 -22.30
CA GLY A 44 -0.06 18.69 -21.07
C GLY A 44 -0.53 17.57 -20.12
N ASN A 45 -1.85 17.45 -19.97
CA ASN A 45 -2.55 16.51 -19.10
C ASN A 45 -3.22 15.35 -19.86
N ASP A 46 -2.76 15.01 -21.07
CA ASP A 46 -3.35 13.96 -21.91
C ASP A 46 -3.18 12.53 -21.35
N ILE A 47 -2.53 12.37 -20.20
CA ILE A 47 -2.36 11.08 -19.53
C ILE A 47 -3.36 11.00 -18.38
N ASP A 48 -4.35 10.15 -18.55
CA ASP A 48 -5.29 9.81 -17.48
C ASP A 48 -4.55 9.11 -16.33
N LEU A 49 -4.47 9.80 -15.19
CA LEU A 49 -3.93 9.23 -13.98
C LEU A 49 -4.98 8.29 -13.41
N ARG A 50 -4.57 7.04 -13.18
CA ARG A 50 -5.37 6.16 -12.32
C ARG A 50 -5.51 6.81 -10.96
N PRO A 51 -6.71 6.80 -10.36
CA PRO A 51 -6.85 7.20 -8.97
C PRO A 51 -5.84 6.39 -8.16
N VAL A 52 -5.07 7.08 -7.31
CA VAL A 52 -4.15 6.42 -6.40
C VAL A 52 -4.95 5.37 -5.64
N GLY A 53 -4.46 4.15 -5.53
CA GLY A 53 -5.08 3.14 -4.66
C GLY A 53 -5.25 3.62 -3.21
N SER A 54 -4.59 4.71 -2.79
CA SER A 54 -4.92 5.35 -1.51
C SER A 54 -6.22 6.16 -1.50
N ARG A 55 -7.00 6.19 -2.61
CA ARG A 55 -8.42 6.54 -2.63
C ARG A 55 -9.32 5.29 -2.62
N LEU A 56 -8.75 4.11 -2.35
CA LEU A 56 -9.52 2.96 -1.87
C LEU A 56 -10.20 3.42 -0.58
N LEU A 57 -11.52 3.32 -0.51
CA LEU A 57 -12.27 3.80 0.64
C LEU A 57 -11.75 3.08 1.88
N GLN A 58 -11.27 3.84 2.87
CA GLN A 58 -11.09 3.30 4.22
C GLN A 58 -12.46 2.73 4.63
N LYS A 59 -12.55 1.40 4.67
CA LYS A 59 -13.82 0.72 4.98
C LYS A 59 -14.16 0.90 6.44
N GLN A 60 -13.15 0.75 7.30
CA GLN A 60 -13.32 0.81 8.74
C GLN A 60 -11.99 1.13 9.42
N SER A 61 -12.05 1.70 10.62
CA SER A 61 -10.89 1.86 11.50
C SER A 61 -11.25 1.41 12.90
N PHE A 62 -10.29 0.78 13.57
CA PHE A 62 -10.41 0.24 14.92
C PHE A 62 -9.29 0.77 15.81
N THR A 63 -9.62 1.12 17.04
CA THR A 63 -8.61 1.48 18.04
C THR A 63 -8.02 0.22 18.66
N VAL A 64 -6.71 0.06 18.54
CA VAL A 64 -5.96 -1.08 19.05
C VAL A 64 -4.78 -0.62 19.90
N HIS A 65 -4.28 -1.48 20.77
CA HIS A 65 -3.02 -1.26 21.50
C HIS A 65 -2.02 -2.33 21.06
N TRP A 66 -0.78 -1.93 20.83
CA TRP A 66 0.26 -2.88 20.44
C TRP A 66 0.52 -3.89 21.57
N GLY A 67 0.49 -5.18 21.26
CA GLY A 67 0.72 -6.25 22.23
C GLY A 67 -0.55 -6.95 22.71
N THR A 68 -0.52 -7.46 23.95
CA THR A 68 -1.56 -8.36 24.51
C THR A 68 -2.46 -7.70 25.53
N ASP A 69 -2.18 -6.45 25.92
CA ASP A 69 -2.92 -5.69 26.91
C ASP A 69 -3.01 -4.21 26.51
N ASN A 70 -3.57 -3.38 27.39
CA ASN A 70 -3.78 -1.95 27.16
C ASN A 70 -2.56 -1.08 27.49
N THR A 71 -1.39 -1.65 27.78
CA THR A 71 -0.19 -0.90 28.18
C THR A 71 0.67 -0.46 27.00
N GLY A 72 0.55 -1.13 25.85
CA GLY A 72 1.26 -0.75 24.64
C GLY A 72 0.63 0.44 23.93
N ASP A 73 1.36 0.95 22.92
CA ASP A 73 0.98 2.15 22.18
C ASP A 73 -0.38 2.00 21.52
N MET A 74 -1.20 3.05 21.66
CA MET A 74 -2.50 3.13 21.00
C MET A 74 -2.32 3.50 19.52
N LEU A 75 -2.92 2.69 18.65
CA LEU A 75 -2.85 2.81 17.21
C LEU A 75 -4.26 2.72 16.62
N PHE A 76 -4.42 3.25 15.42
CA PHE A 76 -5.57 3.01 14.56
C PHE A 76 -5.22 1.92 13.55
N MET A 77 -5.93 0.79 13.62
CA MET A 77 -5.89 -0.24 12.59
C MET A 77 -6.97 0.08 11.55
N GLU A 78 -6.53 0.57 10.40
CA GLU A 78 -7.39 0.94 9.28
C GLU A 78 -7.48 -0.23 8.30
N VAL A 79 -8.71 -0.63 7.96
CA VAL A 79 -9.00 -1.63 6.94
C VAL A 79 -9.25 -0.94 5.61
N TRP A 80 -8.35 -1.18 4.66
CA TRP A 80 -8.43 -0.70 3.29
C TRP A 80 -8.84 -1.85 2.36
N ASP A 81 -8.99 -1.58 1.06
CA ASP A 81 -9.41 -2.60 0.09
C ASP A 81 -8.36 -3.70 -0.16
N ASP A 82 -7.07 -3.37 -0.03
CA ASP A 82 -5.95 -4.26 -0.35
C ASP A 82 -4.95 -4.45 0.81
N CYS A 83 -5.14 -3.74 1.92
CA CYS A 83 -4.23 -3.79 3.06
C CYS A 83 -4.86 -3.40 4.40
N LEU A 84 -4.11 -3.69 5.46
CA LEU A 84 -4.24 -3.07 6.78
C LEU A 84 -3.18 -1.99 6.93
N ILE A 85 -3.56 -0.83 7.46
CA ILE A 85 -2.62 0.23 7.85
C ILE A 85 -2.67 0.40 9.36
N LEU A 86 -1.51 0.42 10.01
CA LEU A 86 -1.37 0.84 11.39
C LEU A 86 -0.93 2.29 11.40
N ARG A 87 -1.77 3.15 11.98
CA ARG A 87 -1.50 4.58 12.09
C ARG A 87 -1.36 4.99 13.55
N SER A 88 -0.38 5.82 13.85
CA SER A 88 -0.23 6.40 15.18
C SER A 88 -1.33 7.44 15.44
N VAL A 89 -1.51 7.80 16.71
CA VAL A 89 -2.42 8.90 17.10
C VAL A 89 -2.05 10.25 16.49
N LEU A 90 -0.79 10.42 16.07
CA LEU A 90 -0.29 11.62 15.40
C LEU A 90 -0.50 11.58 13.88
N GLY A 91 -1.06 10.49 13.35
CA GLY A 91 -1.36 10.32 11.93
C GLY A 91 -0.26 9.66 11.11
N GLU A 92 0.87 9.31 11.72
CA GLU A 92 1.99 8.66 11.04
C GLU A 92 1.67 7.20 10.72
N VAL A 93 2.04 6.73 9.54
CA VAL A 93 1.89 5.32 9.16
C VAL A 93 3.04 4.52 9.78
N TYR A 94 2.73 3.71 10.78
CA TYR A 94 3.69 2.86 11.47
C TYR A 94 4.01 1.60 10.67
N ASP A 95 2.99 1.01 10.04
CA ASP A 95 3.11 -0.23 9.30
C ASP A 95 2.01 -0.36 8.25
N ARG A 96 2.31 -1.09 7.17
CA ARG A 96 1.36 -1.46 6.13
C ARG A 96 1.48 -2.95 5.83
N CYS A 97 0.38 -3.66 6.01
CA CYS A 97 0.29 -5.09 5.74
C CYS A 97 -0.67 -5.35 4.58
N TRP A 98 -0.13 -5.71 3.41
CA TRP A 98 -0.93 -6.11 2.24
C TRP A 98 -1.63 -7.43 2.50
N PHE A 99 -2.90 -7.56 2.08
CA PHE A 99 -3.67 -8.79 2.30
C PHE A 99 -3.02 -10.02 1.66
N GLU A 100 -2.33 -9.87 0.53
CA GLU A 100 -1.55 -10.95 -0.10
C GLU A 100 -0.39 -11.49 0.77
N LYS A 101 0.04 -10.72 1.79
CA LYS A 101 1.07 -11.14 2.74
C LYS A 101 0.47 -11.64 4.06
N VAL A 102 -0.83 -11.49 4.28
CA VAL A 102 -1.50 -12.01 5.48
C VAL A 102 -1.65 -13.52 5.35
N ILE A 103 -1.15 -14.26 6.34
CA ILE A 103 -1.28 -15.72 6.40
C ILE A 103 -2.59 -16.09 7.11
N ASN A 104 -2.81 -15.49 8.29
CA ASN A 104 -3.99 -15.75 9.11
C ASN A 104 -4.22 -14.60 10.08
N MET A 105 -5.46 -14.44 10.54
CA MET A 105 -5.85 -13.49 11.57
C MET A 105 -6.86 -14.15 12.51
N THR A 106 -6.56 -14.16 13.81
CA THR A 106 -7.42 -14.78 14.82
C THR A 106 -7.71 -13.81 15.96
N PHE A 107 -8.92 -13.86 16.51
CA PHE A 107 -9.34 -13.03 17.63
C PHE A 107 -9.75 -13.90 18.82
N SER A 108 -9.25 -13.57 20.01
CA SER A 108 -9.65 -14.20 21.26
C SER A 108 -10.61 -13.28 22.02
N PRO A 109 -11.91 -13.61 22.11
CA PRO A 109 -12.86 -12.77 22.86
C PRO A 109 -12.56 -12.68 24.36
N LYS A 110 -11.97 -13.74 24.93
CA LYS A 110 -11.63 -13.83 26.36
C LYS A 110 -10.53 -12.84 26.74
N THR A 111 -9.48 -12.75 25.93
CA THR A 111 -8.33 -11.86 26.19
C THR A 111 -8.41 -10.55 25.42
N ARG A 112 -9.35 -10.44 24.47
CA ARG A 112 -9.51 -9.33 23.52
C ARG A 112 -8.28 -9.06 22.64
N VAL A 113 -7.49 -10.11 22.40
CA VAL A 113 -6.28 -10.02 21.59
C VAL A 113 -6.57 -10.51 20.18
N LEU A 114 -6.26 -9.66 19.20
CA LEU A 114 -6.17 -9.99 17.78
C LEU A 114 -4.73 -10.39 17.45
N CYS A 115 -4.56 -11.55 16.85
CA CYS A 115 -3.29 -12.08 16.38
C CYS A 115 -3.27 -12.02 14.86
N LEU A 116 -2.29 -11.31 14.29
CA LEU A 116 -2.07 -11.20 12.85
C LEU A 116 -0.78 -11.92 12.47
N TRP A 117 -0.90 -12.98 11.68
CA TRP A 117 0.21 -13.68 11.06
C TRP A 117 0.42 -13.17 9.64
N ARG A 118 1.65 -12.79 9.32
CA ARG A 118 2.02 -12.29 7.98
C ARG A 118 3.38 -12.77 7.53
N LYS A 119 3.64 -12.72 6.23
CA LYS A 119 4.98 -12.90 5.65
C LYS A 119 5.68 -11.57 5.50
N VAL A 120 6.88 -11.45 6.09
CA VAL A 120 7.79 -10.30 5.91
C VAL A 120 9.14 -10.87 5.49
N GLU A 121 9.64 -10.45 4.34
CA GLU A 121 10.95 -10.87 3.81
C GLU A 121 11.16 -12.41 3.72
N GLY A 122 10.07 -13.15 3.54
CA GLY A 122 10.09 -14.62 3.46
C GLY A 122 9.88 -15.32 4.80
N GLU A 123 10.00 -14.61 5.92
CA GLU A 123 9.75 -15.12 7.26
C GLU A 123 8.30 -14.90 7.70
N THR A 124 7.84 -15.76 8.60
CA THR A 124 6.50 -15.66 9.19
C THR A 124 6.56 -14.90 10.50
N GLN A 125 5.87 -13.76 10.58
CA GLN A 125 5.81 -12.89 11.75
C GLN A 125 4.42 -12.93 12.38
N LEU A 126 4.37 -13.02 13.72
CA LEU A 126 3.16 -12.82 14.51
C LEU A 126 3.18 -11.43 15.16
N ILE A 127 2.11 -10.67 14.94
CA ILE A 127 1.84 -9.41 15.64
C ILE A 127 0.57 -9.58 16.46
N LYS A 128 0.54 -8.98 17.65
CA LYS A 128 -0.60 -9.03 18.55
C LYS A 128 -1.10 -7.62 18.82
N PHE A 129 -2.41 -7.48 18.87
CA PHE A 129 -3.09 -6.24 19.16
C PHE A 129 -4.17 -6.46 20.21
N TYR A 130 -4.13 -5.70 21.30
CA TYR A 130 -5.21 -5.66 22.25
C TYR A 130 -6.30 -4.70 21.76
N THR A 131 -7.54 -5.16 21.75
CA THR A 131 -8.69 -4.38 21.29
C THR A 131 -9.53 -3.94 22.49
N LYS A 132 -9.89 -2.65 22.53
CA LYS A 132 -10.92 -2.16 23.46
C LYS A 132 -12.28 -2.24 22.77
N ARG A 133 -13.31 -2.54 23.56
CA ARG A 133 -14.69 -2.64 23.08
C ARG A 133 -15.26 -1.26 22.81
#